data_AF-A0A2Y9BLP1-F1
#
_entry.id   AF-A0A2Y9BLP1-F1
#
_cell.length_a   1.000
_cell.length_b   1.000
_cell.length_c   1.000
_cell.angle_alpha   90.00
_cell.angle_beta   90.00
_cell.angle_gamma   90.00
#
_symmetry.space_group_name_H-M   'P 1'
#
loop_
_entity.id
_entity.type
_entity.pdbx_description
1 polymer ?
#
loop_
_entity_poly.entity_id
_entity_poly.type
_entity_poly.pdbx_seq_one_letter_code
_entity_poly.pdbx_strand_id
1 'polypeptide(L)' 'MNKHGKKMVAPVIITVLLLLYFIGFAVVVFLLRPPLAACIIGAVIPLALAGVALGVCIQRIREIRSGEEDDLSKY' A
#
# COMPACT_ATOMS: atom_id res chain seq x y z
N MET A 1 8.21 -21.76 10.84
CA MET A 1 7.41 -20.75 10.12
C MET A 1 7.30 -21.20 8.66
N ASN A 2 6.09 -21.55 8.18
CA ASN A 2 5.90 -22.10 6.82
C ASN A 2 6.47 -21.12 5.77
N LYS A 3 7.15 -21.63 4.72
CA LYS A 3 7.83 -20.81 3.68
C LYS A 3 6.93 -19.71 3.08
N HIS A 4 5.64 -19.99 2.94
CA HIS A 4 4.61 -19.05 2.48
C HIS A 4 4.43 -17.84 3.42
N GLY A 5 4.49 -18.05 4.73
CA GLY A 5 4.35 -16.98 5.73
C GLY A 5 5.43 -15.91 5.62
N LYS A 6 6.67 -16.31 5.29
CA LYS A 6 7.79 -15.36 5.14
C LYS A 6 7.67 -14.52 3.86
N LYS A 7 7.09 -15.07 2.78
CA LYS A 7 6.88 -14.35 1.51
C LYS A 7 5.77 -13.31 1.60
N MET A 8 4.75 -13.53 2.43
CA MET A 8 3.66 -12.57 2.65
C MET A 8 4.04 -11.36 3.51
N VAL A 9 5.12 -11.46 4.29
CA VAL A 9 5.58 -10.36 5.17
C VAL A 9 6.02 -9.15 4.35
N ALA A 10 6.71 -9.34 3.23
CA ALA A 10 7.20 -8.24 2.39
C ALA A 10 6.07 -7.34 1.84
N PRO A 11 5.06 -7.85 1.11
CA PRO A 11 3.99 -7.01 0.58
C PRO A 11 3.18 -6.36 1.70
N VAL A 12 2.93 -7.06 2.82
CA VAL A 12 2.18 -6.50 3.95
C VAL A 12 2.93 -5.36 4.62
N ILE A 13 4.22 -5.51 4.92
CA ILE A 13 5.03 -4.45 5.54
C ILE A 13 5.08 -3.22 4.63
N ILE A 14 5.31 -3.41 3.33
CA ILE A 14 5.37 -2.29 2.37
C ILE A 14 4.03 -1.55 2.35
N THR A 15 2.91 -2.28 2.33
CA THR A 15 1.57 -1.68 2.33
C THR A 15 1.30 -0.90 3.62
N VAL A 16 1.69 -1.44 4.78
CA VAL A 16 1.56 -0.76 6.08
C VAL A 16 2.42 0.51 6.13
N LEU A 17 3.68 0.44 5.70
CA LEU A 17 4.57 1.61 5.64
C LEU A 17 4.03 2.69 4.71
N LEU A 18 3.47 2.30 3.56
CA LEU A 18 2.86 3.23 2.62
C LEU A 18 1.61 3.90 3.20
N LEU A 19 0.76 3.15 3.91
CA LEU A 19 -0.40 3.71 4.60
C LEU A 19 0.01 4.70 5.70
N LEU A 20 1.03 4.36 6.50
CA LEU A 20 1.59 5.28 7.50
C LEU A 20 2.14 6.55 6.85
N TYR A 21 2.81 6.44 5.71
CA TYR A 21 3.27 7.58 4.93
C TYR A 21 2.11 8.46 4.47
N PHE A 22 1.02 7.89 3.95
CA PHE A 22 -0.16 8.66 3.54
C PHE A 22 -0.85 9.36 4.72
N ILE A 23 -0.92 8.72 5.88
CA ILE A 23 -1.44 9.35 7.11
C ILE A 23 -0.52 10.51 7.51
N GLY A 24 0.80 10.30 7.53
CA GLY A 24 1.77 11.36 7.84
C GLY A 24 1.67 12.54 6.87
N PHE A 25 1.53 12.26 5.57
CA PHE A 25 1.31 13.27 4.54
C PHE A 25 0.02 14.05 4.79
N ALA A 26 -1.09 13.38 5.08
CA ALA A 26 -2.36 14.04 5.40
C ALA A 26 -2.27 14.94 6.64
N VAL A 27 -1.54 14.51 7.68
CA VAL A 27 -1.28 15.32 8.88
C VAL A 27 -0.47 16.58 8.52
N VAL A 28 0.59 16.45 7.74
CA VAL A 28 1.40 17.60 7.30
C VAL A 28 0.57 18.57 6.46
N VAL A 29 -0.21 18.07 5.51
CA VAL A 29 -1.14 18.89 4.71
C VAL A 29 -2.12 19.62 5.62
N PHE A 30 -2.68 18.96 6.63
CA PHE A 30 -3.60 19.62 7.56
C PHE A 30 -2.92 20.71 8.40
N LEU A 31 -1.69 20.46 8.88
CA LEU A 31 -0.90 21.43 9.67
C LEU A 31 -0.52 22.68 8.88
N LEU A 32 -0.24 22.53 7.58
CA LEU A 32 0.11 23.65 6.69
C LEU A 32 -1.08 24.54 6.32
N ARG A 33 -2.30 24.16 6.72
CA ARG A 33 -3.54 24.93 6.54
C ARG A 33 -3.75 25.45 5.09
N PRO A 34 -3.60 24.59 4.06
CA PRO A 34 -3.68 25.00 2.67
C PRO A 34 -5.13 25.34 2.28
N PRO A 35 -5.34 25.98 1.11
CA PRO A 35 -6.67 26.25 0.60
C PRO A 35 -7.48 24.95 0.41
N LEU A 36 -8.81 25.04 0.55
CA LEU A 36 -9.72 23.87 0.54
C LEU A 36 -9.52 22.94 -0.66
N ALA A 37 -9.24 23.47 -1.84
CA ALA A 37 -8.96 22.68 -3.04
C ALA A 37 -7.75 21.75 -2.86
N ALA A 38 -6.67 22.26 -2.24
CA ALA A 38 -5.46 21.49 -1.97
C ALA A 38 -5.69 20.43 -0.87
N CYS A 39 -6.53 20.71 0.13
CA CYS A 39 -6.96 19.69 1.10
C CYS A 39 -7.73 18.54 0.44
N ILE A 40 -8.66 18.85 -0.47
CA ILE A 40 -9.45 17.83 -1.16
C ILE A 40 -8.53 16.97 -2.03
N ILE A 41 -7.68 17.59 -2.85
CA ILE A 41 -6.74 16.87 -3.71
C ILE A 41 -5.75 16.05 -2.87
N GLY A 42 -5.22 16.65 -1.80
CA GLY A 42 -4.29 16.02 -0.86
C GLY A 42 -4.91 14.89 -0.04
N ALA A 43 -6.24 14.78 0.04
CA ALA A 43 -6.92 13.65 0.68
C ALA A 43 -7.34 12.58 -0.35
N VAL A 44 -7.90 13.00 -1.48
CA VAL A 44 -8.44 12.08 -2.50
C VAL A 44 -7.33 11.29 -3.18
N ILE A 45 -6.20 11.92 -3.52
CA ILE A 45 -5.10 11.23 -4.21
C ILE A 45 -4.50 10.13 -3.32
N PRO A 46 -4.07 10.39 -2.07
CA PRO A 46 -3.55 9.33 -1.20
C PRO A 46 -4.57 8.24 -0.91
N LEU A 47 -5.86 8.57 -0.81
CA LEU A 47 -6.91 7.58 -0.59
C LEU A 47 -7.06 6.64 -1.79
N ALA A 48 -7.06 7.17 -3.01
CA ALA A 48 -7.09 6.36 -4.22
C ALA A 48 -5.85 5.45 -4.30
N LEU A 49 -4.66 5.98 -4.03
CA LEU A 49 -3.41 5.22 -4.01
C LEU A 49 -3.39 4.15 -2.92
N ALA A 50 -3.95 4.44 -1.74
CA ALA A 50 -4.11 3.46 -0.66
C ALA A 50 -4.99 2.28 -1.09
N GLY A 51 -6.10 2.57 -1.79
CA GLY A 51 -6.97 1.54 -2.36
C GLY A 51 -6.25 0.64 -3.37
N VAL A 52 -5.47 1.24 -4.28
CA VAL A 52 -4.65 0.49 -5.24
C VAL A 52 -3.60 -0.36 -4.52
N ALA A 53 -2.88 0.19 -3.54
CA ALA A 53 -1.87 -0.54 -2.79
C ALA A 53 -2.45 -1.75 -2.03
N LEU A 54 -3.63 -1.58 -1.42
CA LEU A 54 -4.36 -2.70 -0.79
C LEU A 54 -4.77 -3.75 -1.82
N GLY A 55 -5.30 -3.35 -2.98
CA GLY A 55 -5.64 -4.26 -4.07
C GLY A 55 -4.46 -5.10 -4.53
N VAL A 56 -3.31 -4.46 -4.77
CA VAL A 56 -2.06 -5.14 -5.14
C VAL A 56 -1.59 -6.07 -4.02
N CYS A 57 -1.65 -5.64 -2.76
CA CYS A 57 -1.28 -6.49 -1.62
C CYS A 57 -2.16 -7.75 -1.53
N ILE A 58 -3.47 -7.60 -1.71
CA ILE A 58 -4.42 -8.73 -1.71
C ILE A 58 -4.12 -9.68 -2.87
N GLN A 59 -3.87 -9.14 -4.06
CA GLN A 59 -3.52 -9.94 -5.23
C GLN A 59 -2.25 -10.75 -4.99
N ARG A 60 -1.19 -10.12 -4.46
CA ARG A 60 0.07 -10.82 -4.12
C ARG A 60 -0.12 -11.89 -3.04
N ILE A 61 -0.93 -11.62 -2.02
CA ILE A 61 -1.27 -12.64 -1.01
C ILE A 61 -2.00 -13.81 -1.64
N ARG A 62 -2.92 -13.55 -2.58
CA ARG A 62 -3.67 -14.60 -3.30
C ARG A 62 -2.76 -15.44 -4.19
N GLU A 63 -1.85 -14.83 -4.94
CA GLU A 63 -0.86 -15.53 -5.78
C GLU A 63 0.08 -16.40 -4.95
N ILE A 64 0.66 -15.84 -3.88
CA ILE A 64 1.51 -16.62 -2.96
C ILE A 64 0.72 -17.80 -2.39
N ARG A 65 -0.58 -17.63 -2.08
CA ARG A 65 -1.42 -18.69 -1.51
C ARG A 65 -1.91 -19.71 -2.55
N SER A 66 -2.09 -19.32 -3.81
CA SER A 66 -2.50 -20.24 -4.89
C SER A 66 -1.35 -21.12 -5.36
N GLY A 67 -0.10 -20.77 -5.02
CA GLY A 67 1.09 -21.50 -5.47
C GLY A 67 1.43 -21.23 -6.94
N GLU A 68 0.68 -20.35 -7.61
CA GLU A 68 1.18 -19.60 -8.76
C GLU A 68 2.16 -18.56 -8.19
N GLU A 69 3.35 -19.02 -7.83
CA GLU A 69 4.44 -18.09 -7.59
C GLU A 69 4.62 -17.34 -8.91
N ASP A 70 4.25 -16.06 -8.93
CA ASP A 70 4.62 -15.09 -9.97
C ASP A 70 6.14 -14.97 -9.93
N ASP A 71 6.79 -16.03 -10.41
CA ASP A 71 8.21 -16.25 -10.45
C ASP A 71 8.75 -15.34 -11.57
N LEU A 72 8.86 -14.06 -11.24
CA LEU A 72 9.79 -13.15 -11.91
C LEU A 72 11.23 -13.70 -11.92
N SER A 73 11.53 -14.75 -11.14
CA SER A 73 12.76 -15.54 -11.23
C SER A 73 12.89 -16.38 -12.51
N LYS A 74 11.88 -16.42 -13.40
CA LYS A 74 12.00 -16.99 -14.75
C LYS A 74 12.43 -16.00 -15.84
N TYR A 75 12.70 -14.75 -15.49
CA TYR A 75 13.28 -13.77 -16.41
C TYR A 75 14.73 -13.44 -16.03
#